data_AF-A0A3B8RZF4-F1
#
_entry.id   AF-A0A3B8RZF4-F1
#
_cell.length_a   1.000
_cell.length_b   1.000
_cell.length_c   1.000
_cell.angle_alpha   90.00
_cell.angle_beta   90.00
_cell.angle_gamma   90.00
#
_symmetry.space_group_name_H-M   'P 1'
#
loop_
_entity.id
_entity.type
_entity.pdbx_description
1 polymer ?
#
loop_
_entity_poly.entity_id
_entity_poly.type
_entity_poly.pdbx_seq_one_letter_code
_entity_poly.pdbx_strand_id
1 'polypeptide(L)'
;ASNAYWLGQNGFDEGAIVVGADSTDATLTDADTTLDSFTFRMEGDGDATRPLLDCAGVAIDGTPGIFTRMTFYIDTNDQLRCDVAGASSVVLVSGVEDMQVLYGVGNASTPNRATRYLTATQMTSADWPYVVAMQIGLMTLSDNTPLDRTGRDYILLDKDIDSTATADGRARQVFTQTIAIRSQLSG
;
A
#
# COMPACT_ATOMS: atom_id res chain seq x y z
N ALA A 1 5.36 24.25 -4.12
CA ALA A 1 6.79 24.34 -3.79
C ALA A 1 7.38 22.97 -4.04
N SER A 2 8.49 22.84 -4.77
CA SER A 2 9.18 21.56 -4.89
C SER A 2 9.71 21.18 -3.51
N ASN A 3 9.28 20.03 -2.98
CA ASN A 3 9.79 19.52 -1.71
C ASN A 3 11.12 18.80 -1.99
N ALA A 4 12.19 19.59 -2.16
CA ALA A 4 13.51 19.14 -2.58
C ALA A 4 14.19 18.13 -1.63
N TYR A 5 13.59 17.89 -0.45
CA TYR A 5 14.06 16.86 0.47
C TYR A 5 13.77 15.45 -0.06
N TRP A 6 12.57 15.23 -0.62
CA TRP A 6 12.16 13.94 -1.18
C TRP A 6 12.65 13.80 -2.62
N LEU A 7 13.95 13.60 -2.82
CA LEU A 7 14.55 13.49 -4.16
C LEU A 7 13.91 12.37 -5.00
N GLY A 8 13.80 12.56 -6.31
CA GLY A 8 13.34 11.51 -7.22
C GLY A 8 14.37 10.38 -7.30
N GLN A 9 14.04 9.20 -6.76
CA GLN A 9 14.92 8.02 -6.77
C GLN A 9 14.12 6.76 -6.49
N ASN A 10 14.69 5.59 -6.85
CA ASN A 10 14.18 4.29 -6.41
C ASN A 10 12.71 4.01 -6.79
N GLY A 11 12.27 4.55 -7.94
CA GLY A 11 10.89 4.44 -8.43
C GLY A 11 9.94 5.54 -7.94
N PHE A 12 10.42 6.49 -7.13
CA PHE A 12 9.64 7.63 -6.66
C PHE A 12 9.97 8.89 -7.45
N ASP A 13 8.93 9.64 -7.81
CA ASP A 13 9.06 11.02 -8.29
C ASP A 13 9.49 11.97 -7.15
N GLU A 14 10.07 13.12 -7.51
CA GLU A 14 10.45 14.14 -6.53
C GLU A 14 9.23 14.63 -5.76
N GLY A 15 9.30 14.62 -4.42
CA GLY A 15 8.19 14.99 -3.54
C GLY A 15 7.23 13.85 -3.19
N ALA A 16 7.26 12.73 -3.90
CA ALA A 16 6.41 11.59 -3.60
C ALA A 16 6.92 10.84 -2.36
N ILE A 17 6.06 10.46 -1.42
CA ILE A 17 6.45 9.57 -0.30
C ILE A 17 5.78 8.20 -0.36
N VAL A 18 4.84 8.04 -1.28
CA VAL A 18 4.15 6.81 -1.61
C VAL A 18 4.12 6.65 -3.12
N VAL A 19 4.25 5.40 -3.56
CA VAL A 19 3.94 4.94 -4.92
C VAL A 19 3.24 3.60 -4.82
N GLY A 20 2.62 3.12 -5.90
CA GLY A 20 2.16 1.74 -5.95
C GLY A 20 1.84 1.29 -7.35
N ALA A 21 1.21 0.12 -7.44
CA ALA A 21 0.91 -0.55 -8.69
C ALA A 21 -0.40 -1.34 -8.57
N ASP A 22 -1.16 -1.43 -9.67
CA ASP A 22 -2.36 -2.28 -9.77
C ASP A 22 -2.02 -3.74 -10.11
N SER A 23 -0.73 -4.07 -10.03
CA SER A 23 -0.19 -5.42 -10.16
C SER A 23 1.10 -5.48 -9.37
N THR A 24 1.15 -6.39 -8.40
CA THR A 24 2.31 -6.54 -7.52
C THR A 24 3.52 -7.04 -8.33
N ASP A 25 4.69 -6.49 -8.03
CA ASP A 25 5.95 -6.89 -8.67
C ASP A 25 6.26 -8.38 -8.37
N ALA A 26 6.39 -9.18 -9.43
CA ALA A 26 6.67 -10.63 -9.35
C ALA A 26 8.03 -10.97 -8.71
N THR A 27 8.91 -9.98 -8.50
CA THR A 27 10.19 -10.16 -7.80
C THR A 27 10.02 -10.22 -6.29
N LEU A 28 8.88 -9.77 -5.76
CA LEU A 28 8.56 -9.87 -4.33
C LEU A 28 8.24 -11.32 -3.95
N THR A 29 8.53 -11.67 -2.70
CA THR A 29 8.40 -13.06 -2.21
C THR A 29 6.96 -13.53 -2.31
N ASP A 30 6.72 -14.56 -3.13
CA ASP A 30 5.41 -15.20 -3.35
C ASP A 30 4.28 -14.23 -3.71
N ALA A 31 4.59 -13.09 -4.33
CA ALA A 31 3.59 -12.07 -4.62
C ALA A 31 2.43 -12.57 -5.50
N ASP A 32 1.21 -12.26 -5.11
CA ASP A 32 0.07 -12.31 -6.03
C ASP A 32 0.12 -11.09 -6.96
N THR A 33 0.64 -11.30 -8.16
CA THR A 33 0.84 -10.25 -9.17
C THR A 33 -0.47 -9.66 -9.71
N THR A 34 -1.61 -10.27 -9.40
CA THR A 34 -2.94 -9.78 -9.85
C THR A 34 -3.55 -8.76 -8.91
N LEU A 35 -2.95 -8.57 -7.74
CA LEU A 35 -3.42 -7.65 -6.70
C LEU A 35 -2.55 -6.41 -6.62
N ASP A 36 -3.12 -5.36 -6.05
CA ASP A 36 -2.43 -4.09 -5.87
C ASP A 36 -1.26 -4.23 -4.89
N SER A 37 -0.33 -3.27 -4.95
CA SER A 37 0.68 -3.05 -3.93
C SER A 37 0.95 -1.57 -3.76
N PHE A 38 1.46 -1.19 -2.59
CA PHE A 38 1.94 0.17 -2.35
C PHE A 38 3.25 0.16 -1.60
N THR A 39 4.08 1.16 -1.85
CA THR A 39 5.38 1.34 -1.22
C THR A 39 5.46 2.72 -0.59
N PHE A 40 5.77 2.76 0.70
CA PHE A 40 6.17 4.00 1.37
C PHE A 40 7.68 4.09 1.44
N ARG A 41 8.20 5.32 1.39
CA ARG A 41 9.58 5.61 1.74
C ARG A 41 9.67 6.48 2.98
N MET A 42 10.63 6.18 3.84
CA MET A 42 10.86 6.88 5.10
C MET A 42 12.35 7.08 5.34
N GLU A 43 12.68 8.16 6.04
CA GLU A 43 14.00 8.41 6.63
C GLU A 43 13.87 8.27 8.14
N GLY A 44 14.88 7.68 8.78
CA GLY A 44 14.97 7.58 10.23
C GLY A 44 15.18 8.96 10.85
N ASP A 45 14.90 9.10 12.14
CA ASP A 45 15.18 10.34 12.88
C ASP A 45 16.62 10.41 13.42
N GLY A 46 17.40 9.34 13.26
CA GLY A 46 18.77 9.22 13.78
C GLY A 46 18.85 8.97 15.28
N ASP A 47 17.73 8.76 15.98
CA ASP A 47 17.73 8.47 17.41
C ASP A 47 18.15 7.02 17.67
N ALA A 48 19.40 6.82 18.08
CA ALA A 48 19.94 5.50 18.41
C ALA A 48 19.30 4.84 19.65
N THR A 49 18.58 5.60 20.47
CA THR A 49 17.94 5.10 21.71
C THR A 49 16.49 4.70 21.52
N ARG A 50 15.81 5.31 20.55
CA ARG A 50 14.42 5.02 20.16
C ARG A 50 14.25 5.13 18.65
N PRO A 51 14.97 4.29 17.89
CA PRO A 51 14.94 4.40 16.44
C PRO A 51 13.55 4.11 15.91
N LEU A 52 13.19 4.80 14.83
CA LEU A 52 12.08 4.37 13.98
C LEU A 52 12.42 2.98 13.42
N LEU A 53 11.49 2.03 13.58
CA LEU A 53 11.67 0.66 13.12
C LEU A 53 10.87 0.42 11.84
N ASP A 54 11.43 -0.37 10.93
CA ASP A 54 10.71 -0.94 9.81
C ASP A 54 9.84 -2.14 10.25
N CYS A 55 9.16 -2.76 9.29
CA CYS A 55 8.32 -3.92 9.58
C CYS A 55 9.11 -5.20 9.96
N ALA A 56 10.41 -5.27 9.64
CA ALA A 56 11.29 -6.33 10.10
C ALA A 56 11.86 -6.08 11.51
N GLY A 57 11.52 -4.95 12.13
CA GLY A 57 12.01 -4.56 13.45
C GLY A 57 13.44 -4.02 13.42
N VAL A 58 13.93 -3.61 12.24
CA VAL A 58 15.26 -3.02 12.05
C VAL A 58 15.14 -1.50 12.07
N ALA A 59 16.15 -0.84 12.66
CA ALA A 59 16.20 0.62 12.69
C ALA A 59 16.33 1.19 11.27
N ILE A 60 15.45 2.15 10.94
CA ILE A 60 15.49 2.91 9.69
C ILE A 60 16.68 3.87 9.74
N ASP A 61 17.47 3.90 8.66
CA ASP A 61 18.64 4.76 8.54
C ASP A 61 18.23 6.25 8.64
N GLY A 62 18.82 6.97 9.58
CA GLY A 62 18.60 8.41 9.77
C GLY A 62 19.57 9.31 9.01
N THR A 63 20.39 8.73 8.12
CA THR A 63 21.29 9.50 7.25
C THR A 63 20.47 10.26 6.21
N PRO A 64 20.60 11.59 6.13
CA PRO A 64 19.83 12.40 5.18
C PRO A 64 19.97 11.91 3.73
N GLY A 65 18.84 11.67 3.07
CA GLY A 65 18.74 11.20 1.70
C GLY A 65 18.83 9.68 1.52
N ILE A 66 19.05 8.92 2.60
CA ILE A 66 18.91 7.46 2.61
C ILE A 66 17.48 7.12 3.03
N PHE A 67 16.68 6.67 2.06
CA PHE A 67 15.30 6.30 2.31
C PHE A 67 15.13 4.78 2.35
N THR A 68 14.59 4.29 3.45
CA THR A 68 14.10 2.90 3.56
C THR A 68 12.76 2.80 2.85
N ARG A 69 12.59 1.77 2.02
CA ARG A 69 11.35 1.50 1.28
C ARG A 69 10.67 0.28 1.86
N MET A 70 9.38 0.42 2.16
CA MET A 70 8.53 -0.63 2.68
C MET A 70 7.38 -0.85 1.71
N THR A 71 7.34 -2.02 1.09
CA THR A 71 6.32 -2.42 0.13
C THR A 71 5.33 -3.38 0.78
N PHE A 72 4.06 -3.04 0.73
CA PHE A 72 2.97 -3.85 1.24
C PHE A 72 2.22 -4.50 0.08
N TYR A 73 1.99 -5.81 0.18
CA TYR A 73 1.38 -6.62 -0.87
C TYR A 73 0.75 -7.89 -0.30
N ILE A 74 -0.10 -8.53 -1.10
CA ILE A 74 -0.67 -9.84 -0.78
C ILE A 74 0.12 -10.93 -1.51
N ASP A 75 0.46 -12.00 -0.79
CA ASP A 75 1.12 -13.18 -1.36
C ASP A 75 0.11 -14.24 -1.82
N THR A 76 0.58 -15.25 -2.57
CA THR A 76 -0.26 -16.33 -3.11
C THR A 76 -0.81 -17.28 -2.04
N ASN A 77 -0.46 -17.09 -0.76
CA ASN A 77 -0.97 -17.84 0.38
C ASN A 77 -1.99 -17.03 1.19
N ASP A 78 -2.59 -15.99 0.59
CA ASP A 78 -3.52 -15.06 1.21
C ASP A 78 -2.90 -14.34 2.43
N GLN A 79 -1.64 -13.91 2.34
CA GLN A 79 -0.96 -13.20 3.42
C GLN A 79 -0.62 -11.77 3.04
N LEU A 80 -1.01 -10.81 3.89
CA LEU A 80 -0.51 -9.45 3.83
C LEU A 80 0.94 -9.43 4.31
N ARG A 81 1.84 -9.05 3.42
CA ARG A 81 3.27 -8.94 3.64
C ARG A 81 3.75 -7.50 3.66
N CYS A 82 4.88 -7.31 4.32
CA CYS A 82 5.71 -6.13 4.16
C CYS A 82 7.12 -6.56 3.75
N ASP A 83 7.56 -6.10 2.59
CA ASP A 83 8.94 -6.21 2.12
C ASP A 83 9.69 -4.93 2.44
N VAL A 84 10.90 -5.06 2.98
CA VAL A 84 11.82 -3.93 3.19
C VAL A 84 12.94 -4.09 2.19
N ALA A 85 13.15 -3.08 1.35
CA ALA A 85 14.19 -3.13 0.31
C ALA A 85 15.56 -3.41 0.92
N GLY A 86 16.14 -4.59 0.60
CA GLY A 86 17.44 -5.04 1.12
C GLY A 86 17.36 -5.93 2.36
N ALA A 87 16.17 -6.29 2.82
CA ALA A 87 15.93 -7.26 3.89
C ALA A 87 14.94 -8.35 3.46
N SER A 88 14.59 -9.27 4.36
CA SER A 88 13.59 -10.30 4.10
C SER A 88 12.17 -9.78 4.35
N SER A 89 11.22 -10.18 3.51
CA SER A 89 9.81 -9.88 3.71
C SER A 89 9.26 -10.55 4.98
N VAL A 90 8.33 -9.87 5.63
CA VAL A 90 7.64 -10.36 6.83
C VAL A 90 6.14 -10.52 6.56
N VAL A 91 5.55 -11.54 7.17
CA VAL A 91 4.09 -11.74 7.18
C VAL A 91 3.49 -10.92 8.31
N LEU A 92 2.54 -10.04 7.98
CA LEU A 92 1.86 -9.21 8.96
C LEU A 92 0.53 -9.84 9.41
N VAL A 93 -0.25 -10.32 8.44
CA VAL A 93 -1.58 -10.87 8.65
C VAL A 93 -1.81 -11.99 7.64
N SER A 94 -2.47 -13.06 8.05
CA SER A 94 -2.93 -14.14 7.14
C SER A 94 -4.45 -14.04 6.92
N GLY A 95 -4.92 -14.66 5.84
CA GLY A 95 -6.33 -14.68 5.48
C GLY A 95 -6.80 -13.40 4.81
N VAL A 96 -5.94 -12.79 4.00
CA VAL A 96 -6.25 -11.65 3.13
C VAL A 96 -6.12 -12.10 1.68
N GLU A 97 -7.23 -12.30 0.99
CA GLU A 97 -7.25 -12.84 -0.39
C GLU A 97 -7.31 -11.74 -1.48
N ASP A 98 -7.62 -10.50 -1.11
CA ASP A 98 -7.70 -9.41 -2.09
C ASP A 98 -7.29 -8.07 -1.45
N MET A 99 -6.64 -7.22 -2.25
CA MET A 99 -6.26 -5.86 -1.90
C MET A 99 -6.46 -4.92 -3.08
N GLN A 100 -7.10 -3.79 -2.82
CA GLN A 100 -7.27 -2.67 -3.74
C GLN A 100 -6.79 -1.37 -3.07
N VAL A 101 -6.11 -0.51 -3.82
CA VAL A 101 -5.55 0.74 -3.31
C VAL A 101 -5.91 1.91 -4.22
N LEU A 102 -6.55 2.93 -3.65
CA LEU A 102 -6.82 4.19 -4.33
C LEU A 102 -6.01 5.34 -3.73
N TYR A 103 -5.43 6.16 -4.59
CA TYR A 103 -4.62 7.32 -4.21
C TYR A 103 -5.45 8.59 -4.30
N GLY A 104 -5.62 9.25 -3.15
CA GLY A 104 -6.27 10.54 -3.03
C GLY A 104 -5.31 11.65 -3.44
N VAL A 105 -5.49 12.20 -4.63
CA VAL A 105 -4.59 13.21 -5.21
C VAL A 105 -5.20 14.60 -5.11
N GLY A 106 -4.42 15.53 -4.54
CA GLY A 106 -4.70 16.96 -4.61
C GLY A 106 -4.17 17.59 -5.89
N ASN A 107 -3.82 18.87 -5.81
CA ASN A 107 -3.03 19.57 -6.83
C ASN A 107 -2.32 20.75 -6.18
N ALA A 108 -1.51 21.49 -6.96
CA ALA A 108 -0.78 22.66 -6.47
C ALA A 108 -1.68 23.74 -5.81
N SER A 109 -2.95 23.84 -6.21
CA SER A 109 -3.93 24.78 -5.66
C SER A 109 -4.69 24.24 -4.44
N THR A 110 -4.66 22.93 -4.21
CA THR A 110 -5.31 22.22 -3.09
C THR A 110 -4.39 21.16 -2.50
N PRO A 111 -3.18 21.53 -2.05
CA PRO A 111 -2.13 20.57 -1.69
C PRO A 111 -2.42 19.74 -0.43
N ASN A 112 -3.48 20.08 0.30
CA ASN A 112 -3.86 19.44 1.57
C ASN A 112 -5.20 18.69 1.48
N ARG A 113 -5.77 18.50 0.27
CA ARG A 113 -7.09 17.88 0.10
C ARG A 113 -7.13 17.02 -1.16
N ALA A 114 -7.58 15.78 -1.02
CA ALA A 114 -7.84 14.91 -2.16
C ALA A 114 -9.01 15.47 -2.97
N THR A 115 -8.80 15.66 -4.27
CA THR A 115 -9.82 16.08 -5.23
C THR A 115 -10.38 14.93 -6.05
N ARG A 116 -9.58 13.86 -6.18
CA ARG A 116 -9.89 12.62 -6.90
C ARG A 116 -9.21 11.45 -6.20
N TYR A 117 -9.78 10.26 -6.35
CA TYR A 117 -9.18 8.99 -5.97
C TYR A 117 -8.96 8.18 -7.24
N LEU A 118 -7.75 7.63 -7.39
CA LEU A 118 -7.31 6.97 -8.62
C LEU A 118 -6.59 5.66 -8.29
N THR A 119 -6.69 4.68 -9.18
CA THR A 119 -5.81 3.50 -9.14
C THR A 119 -4.39 3.89 -9.56
N ALA A 120 -3.39 3.05 -9.30
CA ALA A 120 -2.02 3.33 -9.71
C ALA A 120 -1.88 3.44 -11.24
N THR A 121 -2.64 2.66 -12.02
CA THR A 121 -2.61 2.74 -13.50
C THR A 121 -3.14 4.07 -14.03
N GLN A 122 -4.02 4.74 -13.27
CA GLN A 122 -4.56 6.05 -13.62
C GLN A 122 -3.64 7.21 -13.21
N MET A 123 -2.63 6.95 -12.39
CA MET A 123 -1.68 7.95 -11.90
C MET A 123 -0.63 8.29 -12.96
N THR A 124 -0.21 9.56 -12.99
CA THR A 124 0.97 10.01 -13.74
C THR A 124 2.10 10.41 -12.80
N SER A 125 3.33 10.55 -13.31
CA SER A 125 4.47 11.03 -12.52
C SER A 125 4.24 12.38 -11.83
N ALA A 126 3.38 13.23 -12.41
CA ALA A 126 3.04 14.51 -11.82
C ALA A 126 2.08 14.41 -10.63
N ASP A 127 1.43 13.24 -10.43
CA ASP A 127 0.39 13.05 -9.42
C ASP A 127 0.96 12.56 -8.09
N TRP A 128 1.96 11.69 -8.12
CA TRP A 128 2.59 11.10 -6.93
C TRP A 128 3.05 12.12 -5.87
N PRO A 129 3.62 13.28 -6.23
CA PRO A 129 4.01 14.30 -5.26
C PRO A 129 2.83 14.97 -4.55
N TYR A 130 1.62 14.85 -5.09
CA TYR A 130 0.38 15.44 -4.56
C TYR A 130 -0.57 14.41 -3.96
N VAL A 131 -0.09 13.20 -3.66
CA VAL A 131 -0.87 12.22 -2.91
C VAL A 131 -0.96 12.68 -1.45
N VAL A 132 -2.20 12.87 -0.98
CA VAL A 132 -2.52 13.38 0.37
C VAL A 132 -3.37 12.41 1.19
N ALA A 133 -3.89 11.37 0.56
CA ALA A 133 -4.60 10.29 1.21
C ALA A 133 -4.46 9.01 0.41
N MET A 134 -4.68 7.87 1.05
CA MET A 134 -4.76 6.57 0.42
C MET A 134 -5.95 5.81 1.00
N GLN A 135 -6.74 5.17 0.16
CA GLN A 135 -7.77 4.23 0.57
C GLN A 135 -7.26 2.83 0.33
N ILE A 136 -7.28 2.01 1.36
CA ILE A 136 -6.93 0.60 1.28
C ILE A 136 -8.21 -0.20 1.51
N GLY A 137 -8.55 -1.04 0.55
CA GLY A 137 -9.55 -2.09 0.68
C GLY A 137 -8.84 -3.42 0.86
N LEU A 138 -9.17 -4.16 1.92
CA LEU A 138 -8.73 -5.53 2.12
C LEU A 138 -9.95 -6.45 2.19
N MET A 139 -9.87 -7.59 1.52
CA MET A 139 -10.85 -8.66 1.64
C MET A 139 -10.24 -9.81 2.41
N THR A 140 -10.89 -10.14 3.53
CA THR A 140 -10.48 -11.22 4.41
C THR A 140 -11.42 -12.39 4.27
N LEU A 141 -10.89 -13.57 4.54
CA LEU A 141 -11.56 -14.86 4.45
C LEU A 141 -11.56 -15.53 5.82
N SER A 142 -12.44 -16.52 5.99
CA SER A 142 -12.48 -17.34 7.19
C SER A 142 -11.63 -18.59 7.04
N ASP A 143 -11.05 -19.03 8.17
CA ASP A 143 -10.32 -20.31 8.27
C ASP A 143 -11.25 -21.52 8.30
N ASN A 144 -12.52 -21.29 8.68
CA ASN A 144 -13.55 -22.31 8.66
C ASN A 144 -14.30 -22.29 7.32
N THR A 145 -14.79 -23.45 6.88
CA THR A 145 -15.66 -23.58 5.69
C THR A 145 -17.12 -23.70 6.13
N PRO A 146 -17.92 -22.62 6.28
CA PRO A 146 -19.27 -22.72 6.79
C PRO A 146 -20.23 -23.06 5.64
N LEU A 147 -20.53 -24.36 5.49
CA LEU A 147 -21.80 -25.00 5.10
C LEU A 147 -22.69 -24.48 3.95
N ASP A 148 -22.28 -23.52 3.12
CA ASP A 148 -22.93 -23.19 1.84
C ASP A 148 -21.89 -22.61 0.87
N ARG A 149 -21.80 -23.16 -0.35
CA ARG A 149 -20.85 -22.73 -1.40
C ARG A 149 -21.43 -21.66 -2.32
N THR A 150 -22.58 -21.09 -1.97
CA THR A 150 -23.16 -19.96 -2.68
C THR A 150 -22.27 -18.73 -2.49
N GLY A 151 -21.64 -18.28 -3.58
CA GLY A 151 -20.85 -17.06 -3.55
C GLY A 151 -21.69 -15.79 -3.44
N ARG A 152 -21.02 -14.69 -3.15
CA ARG A 152 -21.61 -13.34 -3.03
C ARG A 152 -20.75 -12.33 -3.76
N ASP A 153 -21.39 -11.32 -4.30
CA ASP A 153 -20.68 -10.18 -4.87
C ASP A 153 -20.13 -9.30 -3.75
N TYR A 154 -18.93 -8.77 -3.95
CA TYR A 154 -18.30 -7.81 -3.05
C TYR A 154 -17.80 -6.61 -3.85
N ILE A 155 -17.79 -5.45 -3.20
CA ILE A 155 -17.19 -4.24 -3.74
C ILE A 155 -16.00 -3.89 -2.85
N LEU A 156 -14.81 -3.92 -3.45
CA LEU A 156 -13.55 -3.55 -2.81
C LEU A 156 -13.06 -2.24 -3.43
N LEU A 157 -13.45 -1.11 -2.83
CA LEU A 157 -13.25 0.22 -3.42
C LEU A 157 -13.89 0.35 -4.81
N ASP A 158 -13.09 0.41 -5.87
CA ASP A 158 -13.52 0.50 -7.27
C ASP A 158 -13.41 -0.85 -8.02
N LYS A 159 -13.09 -1.93 -7.31
CA LYS A 159 -13.03 -3.29 -7.82
C LYS A 159 -14.28 -4.07 -7.44
N ASP A 160 -14.99 -4.57 -8.45
CA ASP A 160 -16.09 -5.52 -8.26
C ASP A 160 -15.54 -6.95 -8.23
N ILE A 161 -15.95 -7.73 -7.23
CA ILE A 161 -15.61 -9.14 -7.07
C ILE A 161 -16.89 -9.95 -7.25
N ASP A 162 -16.94 -10.75 -8.30
CA ASP A 162 -18.11 -11.53 -8.70
C ASP A 162 -18.32 -12.77 -7.81
N SER A 163 -19.58 -13.10 -7.55
CA SER A 163 -20.00 -14.26 -6.76
C SER A 163 -19.42 -15.59 -7.24
N THR A 164 -19.06 -15.75 -8.52
CA THR A 164 -18.38 -16.95 -9.01
C THR A 164 -16.98 -17.12 -8.43
N ALA A 165 -16.27 -16.02 -8.13
CA ALA A 165 -14.96 -16.04 -7.50
C ALA A 165 -15.02 -16.39 -6.00
N THR A 166 -16.20 -16.25 -5.37
CA THR A 166 -16.39 -16.45 -3.92
C THR A 166 -17.24 -17.68 -3.58
N ALA A 167 -17.56 -18.52 -4.57
CA ALA A 167 -18.38 -19.72 -4.45
C ALA A 167 -17.61 -20.95 -3.89
N ASP A 168 -16.78 -20.74 -2.87
CA ASP A 168 -15.92 -21.76 -2.27
C ASP A 168 -16.38 -22.22 -0.87
N GLY A 169 -17.38 -21.56 -0.30
CA GLY A 169 -17.89 -21.85 1.04
C GLY A 169 -17.08 -21.25 2.17
N ARG A 170 -16.35 -20.16 1.92
CA ARG A 170 -15.68 -19.34 2.93
C ARG A 170 -16.46 -18.06 3.16
N ALA A 171 -16.69 -17.71 4.42
CA ALA A 171 -17.19 -16.39 4.79
C ALA A 171 -16.09 -15.34 4.56
N ARG A 172 -16.49 -14.17 4.07
CA ARG A 172 -15.60 -13.07 3.73
C ARG A 172 -16.07 -11.76 4.32
N GLN A 173 -15.11 -10.90 4.66
CA GLN A 173 -15.37 -9.56 5.15
C GLN A 173 -14.44 -8.56 4.47
N VAL A 174 -15.04 -7.48 3.98
CA VAL A 174 -14.34 -6.33 3.40
C VAL A 174 -14.07 -5.30 4.48
N PHE A 175 -12.83 -4.83 4.55
CA PHE A 175 -12.40 -3.72 5.38
C PHE A 175 -11.87 -2.61 4.49
N THR A 176 -12.31 -1.38 4.75
CA THR A 176 -11.82 -0.21 4.04
C THR A 176 -11.34 0.83 5.03
N GLN A 177 -10.14 1.37 4.79
CA GLN A 177 -9.59 2.45 5.59
C GLN A 177 -9.03 3.56 4.71
N THR A 178 -9.31 4.81 5.09
CA THR A 178 -8.67 5.98 4.49
C THR A 178 -7.57 6.49 5.42
N ILE A 179 -6.35 6.54 4.91
CA ILE A 179 -5.16 7.00 5.62
C ILE A 179 -4.77 8.36 5.04
N ALA A 180 -4.66 9.38 5.90
CA ALA A 180 -4.15 10.68 5.48
C ALA A 180 -2.62 10.62 5.36
N ILE A 181 -2.09 11.08 4.23
CA ILE A 181 -0.66 11.11 3.93
C ILE A 181 -0.21 12.57 4.06
N ARG A 182 0.67 12.83 5.02
CA ARG A 182 1.18 14.17 5.30
C ARG A 182 2.61 14.32 4.81
N SER A 183 2.80 14.50 3.50
CA SER A 183 4.11 14.78 2.88
C SER A 183 4.45 16.27 2.80
N GLN A 184 3.48 17.16 3.03
CA GLN A 184 3.58 18.62 2.80
C GLN A 184 3.37 19.49 4.07
N LEU A 185 3.30 18.89 5.27
CA LEU A 185 3.03 19.62 6.52
C LEU A 185 4.26 19.90 7.41
N SER A 186 5.44 19.45 6.99
CA SER A 186 6.71 19.68 7.66
C SER A 186 7.65 20.47 6.73
N GLY A 187 7.26 21.70 6.40
CA GLY A 187 8.09 22.71 5.76
C GLY A 187 8.05 23.98 6.59
#